data_AF-A0AB33TYF9-F1
#
_entry.id   AF-A0AB33TYF9-F1
#
_cell.length_a   1.000
_cell.length_b   1.000
_cell.length_c   1.000
_cell.angle_alpha   90.00
_cell.angle_beta   90.00
_cell.angle_gamma   90.00
#
_symmetry.space_group_name_H-M   'P 1'
#
loop_
_entity.id
_entity.type
_entity.pdbx_description
1 polymer ?
#
loop_
_entity_poly.entity_id
_entity_poly.type
_entity_poly.pdbx_seq_one_letter_code
_entity_poly.pdbx_strand_id
1 'polypeptide(L)'
;MVDNAKSETLLPVIKKKIMPDSIVYTNSLSSCDKLDVSGFIHYRINHSKEFADRQNHINGIENFWNQAKRVLRKYNGIDRKSFPLFLKECEFRFNFGTPSRQLKILQDWCGI
;
A
#
# COMPACT_ATOMS: atom_id res chain seq x y z
N MET A 1 6.56 11.27 -1.59
CA MET A 1 7.15 10.59 -2.75
C MET A 1 8.60 10.33 -2.37
N VAL A 2 9.09 9.10 -2.51
CA VAL A 2 10.49 8.78 -2.22
C VAL A 2 11.27 8.88 -3.52
N ASP A 3 12.42 9.55 -3.52
CA ASP A 3 13.16 9.85 -4.75
C ASP A 3 13.90 8.65 -5.32
N ASN A 4 14.12 7.60 -4.52
CA ASN A 4 14.70 6.34 -4.97
C ASN A 4 14.24 5.16 -4.10
N ALA A 5 14.07 3.99 -4.71
CA ALA A 5 13.75 2.73 -4.03
C ALA A 5 14.98 2.03 -3.41
N LYS A 6 16.11 2.75 -3.24
CA LYS A 6 17.31 2.22 -2.57
C LYS A 6 17.09 2.09 -1.07
N SER A 7 17.66 1.06 -0.45
CA SER A 7 17.51 0.78 0.99
C SER A 7 17.90 1.97 1.88
N GLU A 8 18.97 2.69 1.51
CA GLU A 8 19.50 3.84 2.26
C GLU A 8 18.49 4.99 2.39
N THR A 9 17.64 5.16 1.37
CA THR A 9 16.58 6.18 1.35
C THR A 9 15.30 5.69 2.02
N LEU A 10 14.99 4.39 1.89
CA LEU A 10 13.76 3.80 2.42
C LEU A 10 13.82 3.56 3.94
N LEU A 11 14.96 3.13 4.48
CA LEU A 11 15.08 2.76 5.90
C LEU A 11 14.75 3.90 6.87
N PRO A 12 15.25 5.14 6.69
CA PRO A 12 14.90 6.26 7.57
C PRO A 12 13.40 6.59 7.52
N VAL A 13 12.79 6.51 6.33
CA VAL A 13 11.35 6.76 6.16
C VAL A 13 10.53 5.69 6.86
N ILE A 14 10.92 4.43 6.72
CA ILE A 14 10.27 3.29 7.37
C ILE A 14 10.34 3.43 8.90
N LYS A 15 11.53 3.67 9.47
CA LYS A 15 11.70 3.88 10.92
C LYS A 15 10.88 5.06 11.46
N LYS A 16 10.65 6.09 10.65
CA LYS A 16 9.83 7.26 11.04
C LYS A 16 8.32 6.99 10.95
N LYS A 17 7.90 6.07 10.09
CA LYS A 17 6.49 5.86 9.74
C LYS A 17 5.88 4.58 10.31
N ILE A 18 6.73 3.59 10.63
CA ILE A 18 6.32 2.30 11.16
C ILE A 18 6.83 2.21 12.60
N MET A 19 5.95 1.80 13.51
CA MET A 19 6.31 1.58 14.91
C MET A 19 7.33 0.44 15.01
N PRO A 20 8.43 0.61 15.78
CA PRO A 20 9.37 -0.47 16.06
C PRO A 20 8.66 -1.76 16.50
N ASP A 21 9.22 -2.92 16.18
CA ASP A 21 8.67 -4.26 16.46
C ASP A 21 7.38 -4.63 15.70
N SER A 22 6.88 -3.78 14.79
CA SER A 22 5.79 -4.15 13.89
C SER A 22 6.18 -5.30 12.96
N ILE A 23 5.21 -6.16 12.63
CA ILE A 23 5.38 -7.17 11.59
C ILE A 23 5.27 -6.51 10.21
N VAL A 24 6.32 -6.61 9.41
CA VAL A 24 6.38 -6.05 8.05
C VAL A 24 6.41 -7.20 7.05
N TYR A 25 5.51 -7.16 6.06
CA TYR A 25 5.48 -8.10 4.94
C TYR A 25 5.96 -7.38 3.68
N THR A 26 7.01 -7.88 3.04
CA THR A 26 7.46 -7.36 1.74
C THR A 26 7.76 -8.49 0.77
N ASN A 27 7.61 -8.20 -0.52
CA ASN A 27 8.15 -9.04 -1.59
C ASN A 27 9.69 -9.07 -1.45
N SER A 28 10.35 -10.08 -2.01
CA SER A 28 11.81 -10.25 -2.05
C SER A 28 12.53 -9.21 -2.93
N LEU A 29 12.12 -7.94 -2.86
CA LEU A 29 12.82 -6.83 -3.50
C LEU A 29 14.12 -6.61 -2.73
N SER A 30 15.26 -6.63 -3.45
CA SER A 30 16.59 -6.55 -2.85
C SER A 30 16.83 -5.29 -2.00
N SER A 31 16.06 -4.23 -2.24
CA SER A 31 16.11 -3.02 -1.41
C SER A 31 15.47 -3.16 -0.04
N CYS A 32 14.58 -4.14 0.15
CA CYS A 32 13.96 -4.47 1.43
C CYS A 32 14.77 -5.49 2.24
N ASP A 33 15.87 -6.05 1.70
CA ASP A 33 16.72 -7.05 2.36
C ASP A 33 17.35 -6.56 3.67
N LYS A 34 17.48 -5.24 3.86
CA LYS A 34 18.07 -4.63 5.05
C LYS A 34 17.08 -4.44 6.21
N LEU A 35 15.80 -4.81 6.04
CA LEU A 35 14.77 -4.62 7.06
C LEU A 35 14.93 -5.57 8.25
N ASP A 36 15.46 -6.77 8.03
CA ASP A 36 15.80 -7.74 9.10
C ASP A 36 16.73 -7.16 10.19
N VAL A 37 17.58 -6.20 9.83
CA VAL A 37 18.61 -5.64 10.73
C VAL A 37 18.09 -4.43 11.52
N SER A 38 16.80 -4.09 11.39
CA SER A 38 16.27 -2.79 11.83
C SER A 38 15.21 -2.82 12.93
N GLY A 39 15.00 -3.98 13.58
CA GLY A 39 14.06 -4.11 14.71
C GLY A 39 12.60 -4.27 14.28
N PHE A 40 12.37 -4.89 13.11
CA PHE A 40 11.04 -5.27 12.64
C PHE A 40 11.00 -6.78 12.43
N ILE A 41 9.86 -7.41 12.71
CA ILE A 41 9.65 -8.82 12.37
C ILE A 41 9.34 -8.86 10.87
N HIS A 42 10.30 -9.28 10.05
CA HIS A 42 10.18 -9.25 8.60
C HIS A 42 9.82 -10.64 8.05
N TYR A 43 8.68 -10.75 7.39
CA TYR A 43 8.32 -11.95 6.63
C TYR A 43 8.42 -11.67 5.13
N ARG A 44 9.23 -12.48 4.45
CA ARG A 44 9.43 -12.42 3.00
C ARG A 44 8.56 -13.46 2.31
N ILE A 45 7.83 -13.05 1.29
CA ILE A 45 7.10 -13.99 0.42
C ILE A 45 7.79 -13.97 -0.94
N ASN A 46 8.33 -15.12 -1.32
CA ASN A 46 9.00 -15.29 -2.61
C ASN A 46 7.98 -15.71 -3.67
N HIS A 47 7.45 -14.73 -4.42
CA HIS A 47 6.51 -14.98 -5.51
C HIS A 47 7.04 -15.83 -6.68
N SER A 48 8.35 -16.12 -6.75
CA SER A 48 8.87 -17.09 -7.73
C SER A 48 8.76 -18.55 -7.28
N LYS A 49 8.48 -18.79 -5.99
CA LYS A 49 8.37 -20.14 -5.41
C LYS A 49 7.01 -20.40 -4.76
N GLU A 50 6.42 -19.43 -4.07
CA GLU A 50 5.15 -19.58 -3.35
C GLU A 50 4.27 -18.32 -3.49
N PHE A 51 2.97 -18.53 -3.68
CA PHE A 51 1.98 -17.45 -3.82
C PHE A 51 1.49 -16.87 -2.49
N ALA A 52 1.68 -17.61 -1.38
CA ALA A 52 1.42 -17.19 -0.01
C ALA A 52 2.12 -18.17 0.95
N ASP A 53 2.56 -17.68 2.11
CA ASP A 53 2.94 -18.53 3.24
C ASP A 53 1.91 -18.32 4.36
N ARG A 54 1.06 -19.33 4.61
CA ARG A 54 -0.04 -19.28 5.60
C ARG A 54 -0.99 -18.08 5.40
N GLN A 55 -1.24 -17.27 6.43
CA GLN A 55 -2.07 -16.05 6.38
C GLN A 55 -1.31 -14.80 5.86
N ASN A 56 -0.06 -14.97 5.45
CA ASN A 56 0.77 -13.87 5.00
C ASN A 56 0.46 -13.63 3.51
N HIS A 57 -0.45 -12.69 3.22
CA HIS A 57 -0.86 -12.37 1.85
C HIS A 57 -0.59 -10.90 1.52
N ILE A 58 0.56 -10.65 0.90
CA ILE A 58 0.82 -9.40 0.15
C ILE A 58 -0.11 -9.22 -1.06
N ASN A 59 -0.87 -10.26 -1.43
CA ASN A 59 -1.86 -10.21 -2.51
C ASN A 59 -2.88 -9.08 -2.32
N GLY A 60 -3.21 -8.70 -1.08
CA GLY A 60 -4.10 -7.58 -0.81
C GLY A 60 -3.55 -6.25 -1.32
N ILE A 61 -2.27 -5.96 -1.03
CA ILE A 61 -1.63 -4.71 -1.46
C ILE A 61 -1.35 -4.72 -2.96
N GLU A 62 -1.00 -5.86 -3.54
CA GLU A 62 -0.83 -6.00 -4.99
C GLU A 62 -2.15 -5.81 -5.75
N ASN A 63 -3.23 -6.42 -5.26
CA ASN A 63 -4.57 -6.24 -5.82
C ASN A 63 -5.01 -4.78 -5.72
N PHE A 64 -4.80 -4.13 -4.57
CA PHE A 64 -5.07 -2.71 -4.41
C PHE A 64 -4.36 -1.88 -5.47
N TRP A 65 -3.05 -2.06 -5.64
CA TRP A 65 -2.29 -1.29 -6.63
C TRP A 65 -2.68 -1.60 -8.07
N ASN A 66 -3.04 -2.85 -8.39
CA ASN A 66 -3.55 -3.21 -9.70
C ASN A 66 -4.87 -2.49 -10.03
N GLN A 67 -5.80 -2.42 -9.08
CA GLN A 67 -7.06 -1.71 -9.26
C GLN A 67 -6.86 -0.19 -9.29
N ALA A 68 -6.08 0.36 -8.35
CA ALA A 68 -5.77 1.79 -8.30
C ALA A 68 -5.13 2.25 -9.61
N LYS A 69 -4.14 1.53 -10.16
CA LYS A 69 -3.54 1.87 -11.46
C LYS A 69 -4.56 1.89 -12.59
N ARG A 70 -5.52 0.94 -12.64
CA ARG A 70 -6.57 0.90 -13.66
C ARG A 70 -7.50 2.12 -13.57
N VAL A 71 -7.85 2.54 -12.36
CA VAL A 71 -8.68 3.74 -12.12
C VAL A 71 -7.90 5.00 -12.50
N LEU A 72 -6.69 5.16 -11.97
CA LEU A 72 -5.87 6.35 -12.14
C LEU A 72 -5.47 6.61 -13.61
N ARG A 73 -5.30 5.56 -14.42
CA ARG A 73 -5.02 5.68 -15.87
C ARG A 73 -6.16 6.38 -16.64
N LYS A 74 -7.40 6.33 -16.15
CA LYS A 74 -8.55 6.97 -16.82
C LYS A 74 -8.48 8.49 -16.82
N TYR A 75 -7.68 9.08 -15.93
CA TYR A 75 -7.56 10.54 -15.80
C TYR A 75 -6.52 11.15 -16.75
N ASN A 76 -5.78 10.35 -17.54
CA ASN A 76 -4.76 10.83 -18.50
C ASN A 76 -3.66 11.74 -17.90
N GLY A 77 -3.42 11.61 -16.59
CA GLY A 77 -2.52 12.46 -15.85
C GLY A 77 -3.24 13.11 -14.66
N ILE A 78 -2.54 13.20 -13.53
CA ILE A 78 -3.07 13.79 -12.31
C ILE A 78 -2.00 14.75 -11.80
N ASP A 79 -2.40 15.97 -11.44
CA ASP A 79 -1.49 16.92 -10.83
C ASP A 79 -0.88 16.34 -9.55
N ARG A 80 0.42 16.57 -9.34
CA ARG A 80 1.17 16.00 -8.21
C ARG A 80 0.60 16.42 -6.86
N LYS A 81 0.06 17.63 -6.73
CA LYS A 81 -0.54 18.14 -5.47
C LYS A 81 -1.85 17.44 -5.17
N SER A 82 -2.61 17.06 -6.20
CA SER A 82 -3.90 16.39 -6.06
C SER A 82 -3.78 14.87 -5.93
N PHE A 83 -2.69 14.27 -6.41
CA PHE A 83 -2.47 12.81 -6.38
C PHE A 83 -2.79 12.13 -5.04
N PRO A 84 -2.45 12.68 -3.85
CA PRO A 84 -2.82 12.08 -2.58
C PRO A 84 -4.34 11.89 -2.39
N LEU A 85 -5.15 12.83 -2.88
CA LEU A 85 -6.62 12.75 -2.79
C LEU A 85 -7.17 11.63 -3.67
N PHE A 86 -6.65 11.48 -4.90
CA PHE A 86 -7.04 10.39 -5.80
C PHE A 86 -6.65 9.02 -5.24
N LEU A 87 -5.49 8.93 -4.59
CA LEU A 87 -5.08 7.69 -3.92
C LEU A 87 -5.99 7.38 -2.72
N LYS A 88 -6.40 8.40 -1.95
CA LYS A 88 -7.40 8.25 -0.87
C LYS A 88 -8.76 7.81 -1.39
N GLU A 89 -9.20 8.32 -2.53
CA GLU A 89 -10.42 7.84 -3.19
C GLU A 89 -10.30 6.35 -3.57
N CYS A 90 -9.17 5.93 -4.15
CA CYS A 90 -8.92 4.53 -4.48
C CYS A 90 -8.93 3.64 -3.22
N GLU A 91 -8.31 4.10 -2.13
CA GLU A 91 -8.33 3.41 -0.82
C GLU A 91 -9.76 3.24 -0.30
N PHE A 92 -10.56 4.31 -0.34
CA PHE A 92 -11.96 4.26 0.06
C PHE A 92 -12.75 3.25 -0.78
N ARG A 93 -12.66 3.35 -2.11
CA ARG A 93 -13.39 2.44 -3.01
C ARG A 93 -12.97 0.98 -2.85
N PHE A 94 -11.70 0.72 -2.58
CA PHE A 94 -11.19 -0.64 -2.39
C PHE A 94 -11.68 -1.26 -1.08
N ASN A 95 -11.75 -0.48 -0.01
CA ASN A 95 -12.09 -1.00 1.32
C ASN A 95 -13.59 -0.99 1.63
N PHE A 96 -14.38 -0.14 0.97
CA PHE A 96 -15.79 0.05 1.31
C PHE A 96 -16.72 -0.49 0.23
N GLY A 97 -17.08 -1.78 0.35
CA GLY A 97 -18.25 -2.44 -0.24
C GLY A 97 -18.72 -2.01 -1.65
N THR A 98 -20.04 -2.11 -1.88
CA THR A 98 -20.68 -1.75 -3.15
C THR A 98 -20.84 -0.23 -3.29
N PRO A 99 -21.02 0.30 -4.51
CA PRO A 99 -21.25 1.74 -4.72
C PRO A 99 -22.40 2.31 -3.88
N SER A 100 -23.49 1.57 -3.68
CA SER A 100 -24.60 2.00 -2.82
C SER A 100 -24.18 2.13 -1.36
N ARG A 101 -23.31 1.23 -0.86
CA ARG A 101 -22.76 1.31 0.50
C ARG A 101 -21.79 2.48 0.63
N GLN A 102 -20.96 2.71 -0.40
CA GLN A 102 -20.05 3.86 -0.45
C GLN A 102 -20.81 5.18 -0.37
N LEU A 103 -21.88 5.32 -1.17
CA LEU A 103 -22.71 6.50 -1.16
C LEU A 103 -23.33 6.74 0.22
N LYS A 104 -23.88 5.69 0.86
CA LYS A 104 -24.44 5.80 2.21
C LYS A 104 -23.40 6.28 3.22
N ILE A 105 -22.18 5.72 3.19
CA ILE A 105 -21.10 6.12 4.09
C ILE A 105 -20.72 7.59 3.88
N LEU A 106 -20.63 8.03 2.62
CA LEU A 106 -20.33 9.43 2.30
C LEU A 106 -21.45 10.37 2.77
N GLN A 107 -22.71 9.97 2.65
CA GLN A 107 -23.86 10.72 3.17
C GLN A 107 -23.78 10.86 4.69
N ASP A 108 -23.58 9.74 5.39
CA ASP A 108 -23.44 9.70 6.84
C ASP A 108 -22.29 10.61 7.33
N TRP A 109 -21.14 10.60 6.63
CA TRP A 109 -19.97 11.44 6.99
C TRP A 109 -20.17 12.92 6.68
N CYS A 110 -20.95 13.25 5.66
CA CYS A 110 -21.25 14.62 5.27
C CYS A 110 -22.46 15.20 6.03
N GLY A 111 -23.20 14.38 6.79
CA GLY A 111 -24.37 14.81 7.57
C GLY A 111 -25.58 15.18 6.69
N ILE A 112 -25.74 14.52 5.55
CA ILE A 112 -26.82 14.73 4.56
C ILE A 112 -27.66 13.48 4.35
#